data_AF-A0A218PED5-F1
#
_entry.id   AF-A0A218PED5-F1
#
_cell.length_a   1.000
_cell.length_b   1.000
_cell.length_c   1.000
_cell.angle_alpha   90.00
_cell.angle_beta   90.00
_cell.angle_gamma   90.00
#
_symmetry.space_group_name_H-M   'P 1'
#
loop_
_entity.id
_entity.type
_entity.pdbx_description
1 polymer ?
#
loop_
_entity_poly.entity_id
_entity_poly.type
_entity_poly.pdbx_seq_one_letter_code
_entity_poly.pdbx_strand_id
1 'polypeptide(L)'
;MRIIVRPKRGWRKVVFNIDDGTFRRIELIGHKYGFRVDEIIRILIKGEFLTKREEHDVEMLMEEIKRLERELYEIEGSWAPLKFSSFEIAKDNQNLAIQLSGLIAENKRLRRMLNKGERDYSDIEELIRYYMRM
;
A
#
# COMPACT_ATOMS: atom_id res chain seq x y z
N MET A 1 16.55 -37.41 0.98
CA MET A 1 16.98 -36.31 0.07
C MET A 1 18.50 -36.12 0.05
N ARG A 2 19.11 -35.92 -1.13
CA ARG A 2 20.58 -35.72 -1.29
C ARG A 2 20.92 -34.26 -1.56
N ILE A 3 21.83 -33.68 -0.79
CA ILE A 3 22.27 -32.29 -0.88
C ILE A 3 23.75 -32.23 -1.21
N ILE A 4 24.12 -31.45 -2.23
CA ILE A 4 25.49 -31.29 -2.67
C ILE A 4 25.93 -29.85 -2.44
N VAL A 5 26.87 -29.65 -1.53
CA VAL A 5 27.47 -28.34 -1.26
C VAL A 5 28.78 -28.24 -2.03
N ARG A 6 28.88 -27.20 -2.86
CA ARG A 6 30.08 -26.88 -3.64
C ARG A 6 30.66 -25.53 -3.17
N PRO A 7 31.98 -25.43 -2.97
CA PRO A 7 32.63 -24.18 -2.64
C PRO A 7 32.70 -23.26 -3.87
N LYS A 8 32.75 -21.94 -3.64
CA LYS A 8 32.97 -20.94 -4.70
C LYS A 8 34.38 -21.02 -5.31
N ARG A 9 35.38 -21.53 -4.58
CA ARG A 9 36.76 -21.78 -5.02
C ARG A 9 37.24 -23.13 -4.50
N GLY A 10 37.81 -23.98 -5.37
CA GLY A 10 38.29 -25.32 -5.04
C GLY A 10 37.40 -26.47 -5.56
N TRP A 11 37.88 -27.72 -5.43
CA TRP A 11 37.29 -28.90 -6.09
C TRP A 11 36.57 -29.86 -5.12
N ARG A 12 36.59 -29.58 -3.81
CA ARG A 12 35.97 -30.45 -2.80
C ARG A 12 34.46 -30.24 -2.78
N LYS A 13 33.70 -31.28 -3.12
CA LYS A 13 32.24 -31.34 -2.94
C LYS A 13 31.93 -32.08 -1.63
N VAL A 14 31.00 -31.56 -0.84
CA VAL A 14 30.46 -32.27 0.32
C VAL A 14 29.04 -32.71 0.00
N VAL A 15 28.75 -33.99 0.22
CA VAL A 15 27.43 -34.58 -0.04
C VAL A 15 26.83 -34.99 1.29
N PHE A 16 25.64 -34.46 1.58
CA PHE A 16 24.84 -34.82 2.73
C PHE A 16 23.62 -35.61 2.25
N ASN A 17 23.29 -36.68 2.96
CA ASN A 17 22.01 -37.35 2.80
C ASN A 17 21.19 -37.04 4.04
N ILE A 18 20.05 -36.38 3.85
CA ILE A 18 19.05 -36.17 4.88
C ILE A 18 17.97 -37.23 4.66
N ASP A 19 17.56 -37.92 5.72
CA ASP A 19 16.45 -38.86 5.63
C ASP A 19 15.15 -38.15 5.24
N ASP A 20 14.26 -38.86 4.55
CA ASP A 20 13.05 -38.23 4.00
C ASP A 20 12.06 -37.78 5.09
N GLY A 21 12.10 -38.39 6.28
CA GLY A 21 11.29 -37.97 7.42
C GLY A 21 11.72 -36.62 7.98
N THR A 22 13.02 -36.43 8.19
CA THR A 22 13.60 -35.16 8.61
C THR A 22 13.42 -34.09 7.55
N PHE A 23 13.58 -34.43 6.27
CA PHE A 23 13.36 -33.47 5.18
C PHE A 23 11.91 -32.97 5.15
N ARG A 24 10.92 -33.87 5.27
CA ARG A 24 9.50 -33.48 5.37
C ARG A 24 9.21 -32.59 6.57
N ARG A 25 9.83 -32.86 7.73
CA ARG A 25 9.72 -31.99 8.91
C ARG A 25 10.26 -30.60 8.65
N ILE A 26 11.41 -30.50 7.96
CA ILE A 26 12.00 -29.22 7.57
C ILE A 26 11.06 -28.47 6.62
N GLU A 27 10.46 -29.14 5.63
CA GLU A 27 9.48 -28.52 4.72
C GLU A 27 8.24 -28.00 5.45
N LEU A 28 7.68 -28.78 6.37
CA LEU A 28 6.51 -28.38 7.15
C LEU A 28 6.80 -27.15 8.01
N ILE A 29 7.96 -27.10 8.66
CA ILE A 29 8.38 -25.95 9.46
C ILE A 29 8.63 -24.74 8.57
N GLY A 30 9.29 -24.92 7.42
CA GLY A 30 9.54 -23.86 6.46
C GLY A 30 8.25 -23.23 5.94
N HIS A 31 7.28 -24.04 5.53
CA HIS A 31 5.97 -23.55 5.11
C HIS A 31 5.24 -22.80 6.22
N LYS A 32 5.28 -23.31 7.46
CA LYS A 32 4.61 -22.69 8.61
C LYS A 32 5.12 -21.26 8.87
N TYR A 33 6.41 -21.03 8.67
CA TYR A 33 7.06 -19.74 8.97
C TYR A 33 7.47 -18.95 7.71
N GLY A 34 7.06 -19.39 6.51
CA GLY A 34 7.32 -18.68 5.25
C GLY A 34 8.77 -18.76 4.74
N PHE A 35 9.58 -19.69 5.24
CA PHE A 35 10.98 -19.85 4.84
C PHE A 35 11.14 -20.85 3.70
N ARG A 36 12.09 -20.57 2.80
CA ARG A 36 12.48 -21.53 1.77
C ARG A 36 13.33 -22.64 2.36
N VAL A 37 13.10 -23.86 1.89
CA VAL A 37 13.81 -25.07 2.35
C VAL A 37 15.33 -24.93 2.22
N ASP A 38 15.81 -24.30 1.15
CA ASP A 38 17.24 -24.09 0.92
C ASP A 38 17.90 -23.12 1.90
N GLU A 39 17.15 -22.14 2.41
CA GLU A 39 17.62 -21.20 3.43
C GLU A 39 17.70 -21.87 4.79
N ILE A 40 16.69 -22.66 5.16
CA ILE A 40 16.66 -23.41 6.42
C ILE A 40 17.84 -24.37 6.50
N ILE A 41 18.09 -25.13 5.43
CA ILE A 41 19.24 -26.05 5.36
C ILE A 41 20.56 -25.30 5.47
N ARG A 42 20.66 -24.10 4.87
CA ARG A 42 21.85 -23.26 4.96
C ARG A 42 22.12 -22.80 6.39
N ILE A 43 21.08 -22.37 7.12
CA ILE A 43 21.17 -21.98 8.54
C ILE A 43 21.62 -23.18 9.39
N LEU A 44 20.98 -24.35 9.20
CA LEU A 44 21.33 -25.60 9.88
C LEU A 44 22.79 -25.99 9.66
N ILE A 45 23.29 -25.93 8.43
CA ILE A 45 24.69 -26.28 8.09
C ILE A 45 25.68 -25.29 8.69
N LYS A 46 25.36 -24.00 8.68
CA LYS A 46 26.24 -22.95 9.21
C LYS A 46 26.31 -22.94 10.74
N GLY A 47 25.36 -23.60 11.42
CA GLY A 47 25.27 -23.57 12.87
C GLY A 47 24.99 -22.17 13.43
N GLU A 48 24.47 -21.25 12.60
CA GLU A 48 24.02 -19.91 12.99
C GLU A 48 22.68 -20.01 13.74
N PHE A 49 22.64 -20.80 14.82
CA PHE A 49 21.49 -20.87 15.70
C PHE A 49 21.54 -19.70 16.67
N LEU A 50 20.44 -18.97 16.77
CA LEU A 50 20.25 -17.95 17.80
C LEU A 50 20.44 -18.61 19.17
N THR A 51 21.51 -18.25 19.87
CA THR A 51 21.87 -18.85 21.16
C THR A 51 21.09 -18.12 22.25
N LYS A 52 19.94 -18.68 22.63
CA LYS A 52 19.13 -18.38 23.84
C LYS A 52 19.16 -16.92 24.32
N ARG A 53 18.29 -16.07 23.76
CA ARG A 53 17.49 -15.03 24.46
C ARG A 53 16.56 -14.20 23.56
N GLU A 54 16.38 -14.54 22.29
CA GLU A 54 15.63 -13.69 21.36
C GLU A 54 14.16 -14.09 21.17
N GLU A 55 13.70 -15.25 21.67
CA GLU A 55 12.28 -15.65 21.58
C GLU A 55 11.35 -14.62 22.25
N HIS A 56 11.77 -14.07 23.39
CA HIS A 56 11.00 -13.06 24.11
C HIS A 56 10.93 -11.73 23.35
N ASP A 57 11.99 -11.39 22.59
CA ASP A 57 12.07 -10.16 21.81
C ASP A 57 11.18 -10.26 20.56
N VAL A 58 11.16 -11.43 19.92
CA VAL A 58 10.30 -11.69 18.75
C VAL A 58 8.82 -11.70 19.13
N GLU A 59 8.45 -12.30 20.26
CA GLU A 59 7.06 -12.26 20.73
C GLU A 59 6.58 -10.85 21.03
N MET A 60 7.39 -10.03 21.72
CA MET A 60 7.06 -8.62 21.98
C MET A 60 6.93 -7.82 20.69
N LEU A 61 7.83 -8.02 19.73
CA LEU A 61 7.75 -7.37 18.42
C LEU A 61 6.48 -7.77 17.65
N MET A 62 6.09 -9.05 17.71
CA MET A 62 4.85 -9.50 17.08
C MET A 62 3.60 -8.90 17.74
N GLU A 63 3.60 -8.74 19.07
CA GLU A 63 2.51 -8.06 19.78
C GLU A 63 2.45 -6.57 19.44
N GLU A 64 3.60 -5.91 19.33
CA GLU A 64 3.69 -4.51 18.93
C GLU A 64 3.21 -4.30 17.49
N ILE A 65 3.60 -5.16 16.55
CA ILE A 65 3.09 -5.14 15.17
C ILE A 65 1.55 -5.27 15.19
N LYS A 66 1.00 -6.24 15.91
CA LYS A 66 -0.46 -6.43 16.02
C LYS A 66 -1.18 -5.25 16.67
N ARG A 67 -0.52 -4.49 17.55
CA ARG A 67 -1.07 -3.27 18.15
C ARG A 67 -1.10 -2.16 17.09
N LEU A 68 0.02 -1.94 16.40
CA LEU A 68 0.14 -0.95 15.34
C LEU A 68 -0.82 -1.20 14.17
N GLU A 69 -1.01 -2.45 13.77
CA GLU A 69 -1.99 -2.82 12.74
C GLU A 69 -3.43 -2.45 13.15
N ARG A 70 -3.77 -2.63 14.43
CA ARG A 70 -5.08 -2.24 14.97
C ARG A 70 -5.26 -0.72 15.01
N GLU A 71 -4.25 0.01 15.49
CA GLU A 71 -4.27 1.47 15.50
C GLU A 71 -4.38 2.03 14.07
N LEU A 72 -3.65 1.44 13.11
CA LEU A 72 -3.75 1.82 11.71
C LEU A 72 -5.17 1.59 11.17
N TYR A 73 -5.76 0.43 11.45
CA TYR A 73 -7.12 0.13 11.02
C TYR A 73 -8.16 1.14 11.57
N GLU A 74 -8.03 1.54 12.84
CA GLU A 74 -8.91 2.56 13.44
C GLU A 74 -8.73 3.94 12.78
N ILE A 75 -7.48 4.33 12.50
CA ILE A 75 -7.17 5.58 11.82
C ILE A 75 -7.71 5.57 10.39
N GLU A 76 -7.49 4.49 9.64
CA GLU A 76 -8.00 4.31 8.29
C GLU A 76 -9.53 4.33 8.26
N GLY A 77 -10.16 3.64 9.21
CA GLY A 77 -11.62 3.68 9.40
C GLY A 77 -12.15 5.08 9.67
N SER A 78 -11.41 5.89 10.43
CA SER A 78 -11.77 7.28 10.72
C SER A 78 -11.53 8.22 9.53
N TRP A 79 -10.51 7.95 8.72
CA TRP A 79 -10.15 8.76 7.55
C TRP A 79 -10.97 8.45 6.30
N ALA A 80 -11.45 7.21 6.15
CA ALA A 80 -12.19 6.79 4.97
C ALA A 80 -13.45 7.63 4.69
N PRO A 81 -14.31 7.94 5.68
CA PRO A 81 -15.45 8.84 5.49
C PRO A 81 -15.01 10.24 5.05
N LEU A 82 -13.97 10.80 5.67
CA LEU A 82 -13.45 12.13 5.32
C LEU A 82 -12.95 12.19 3.88
N LYS A 83 -12.22 11.15 3.45
CA LYS A 83 -11.73 11.01 2.07
C LYS A 83 -12.90 10.93 1.09
N PHE A 84 -13.91 10.13 1.39
CA PHE A 84 -15.09 9.98 0.54
C PHE A 84 -15.87 11.30 0.43
N SER A 85 -16.20 11.92 1.56
CA SER A 85 -16.92 13.21 1.57
C SER A 85 -16.15 14.31 0.85
N SER A 86 -14.83 14.38 1.04
CA SER A 86 -14.00 15.38 0.34
C SER A 86 -14.01 15.18 -1.18
N PHE A 87 -13.98 13.93 -1.63
CA PHE A 87 -14.07 13.59 -3.05
C PHE A 87 -15.44 13.95 -3.64
N GLU A 88 -16.54 13.65 -2.94
CA GLU A 88 -17.89 14.02 -3.38
C GLU A 88 -18.06 15.54 -3.46
N ILE A 89 -17.64 16.28 -2.44
CA ILE A 89 -17.70 17.74 -2.44
C ILE A 89 -16.90 18.32 -3.61
N ALA A 90 -15.72 17.80 -3.91
CA ALA A 90 -14.92 18.23 -5.05
C ALA A 90 -15.66 18.00 -6.38
N LYS A 91 -16.26 16.81 -6.55
CA LYS A 91 -17.04 16.46 -7.75
C LYS A 91 -18.26 17.36 -7.90
N ASP A 92 -18.98 17.63 -6.81
CA ASP A 92 -20.16 18.48 -6.82
C ASP A 92 -19.80 19.94 -7.15
N ASN A 93 -18.68 20.44 -6.63
CA ASN A 93 -18.16 21.76 -6.97
C ASN A 93 -17.78 21.88 -8.46
N GLN A 94 -17.18 20.83 -9.03
CA GLN A 94 -16.87 20.78 -10.46
C GLN A 94 -18.15 20.80 -11.31
N ASN A 95 -19.17 20.04 -10.92
CA ASN A 95 -20.48 20.06 -11.58
C ASN A 95 -21.14 21.43 -11.52
N LEU A 96 -21.07 22.09 -10.35
CA LEU A 96 -21.60 23.44 -10.17
C LEU A 96 -20.86 24.45 -11.06
N ALA A 97 -19.53 24.34 -11.18
CA ALA A 97 -18.72 25.19 -12.05
C ALA A 97 -19.13 25.06 -13.54
N ILE A 98 -19.43 23.84 -14.00
CA ILE A 98 -19.95 23.59 -15.35
C ILE A 98 -21.31 24.26 -15.55
N GLN A 99 -22.24 24.08 -14.60
CA GLN A 99 -23.58 24.66 -14.68
C GLN A 99 -23.52 26.19 -14.70
N LEU A 100 -22.72 26.80 -13.81
CA LEU A 100 -22.53 28.25 -13.75
C LEU A 100 -21.92 28.79 -15.05
N SER A 101 -20.96 28.08 -15.65
CA SER A 101 -20.40 28.46 -16.95
C SER A 101 -21.48 28.55 -18.03
N GLY A 102 -22.38 27.56 -18.08
CA GLY A 102 -23.52 27.56 -19.01
C GLY A 102 -24.48 28.73 -18.77
N LEU A 103 -24.84 28.98 -17.50
CA LEU A 103 -25.72 30.08 -17.12
C LEU A 103 -25.12 31.45 -17.42
N ILE A 104 -23.81 31.63 -17.22
CA ILE A 104 -23.10 32.87 -17.57
C ILE A 104 -23.14 33.08 -19.08
N ALA A 105 -22.86 32.05 -19.88
CA ALA A 105 -22.92 32.14 -21.33
C ALA A 105 -24.32 32.50 -21.84
N GLU A 106 -25.36 31.88 -21.26
CA GLU A 106 -26.75 32.19 -21.56
C GLU A 106 -27.13 33.63 -21.16
N ASN A 107 -26.70 34.09 -19.98
CA ASN A 107 -26.98 35.46 -19.55
C ASN A 107 -26.30 36.49 -20.45
N LYS A 108 -25.02 36.27 -20.82
CA LYS A 108 -24.29 37.12 -21.78
C LYS A 108 -25.04 37.20 -23.11
N ARG A 109 -25.53 36.06 -23.63
CA ARG A 109 -26.36 36.00 -24.85
C ARG A 109 -27.65 36.81 -24.71
N LEU A 110 -28.41 36.59 -23.64
CA LEU A 110 -29.68 37.30 -23.38
C LEU A 110 -29.50 38.81 -23.21
N ARG A 111 -28.44 39.24 -22.52
CA ARG A 111 -28.13 40.68 -22.37
C ARG A 111 -27.89 41.34 -23.72
N ARG A 112 -27.11 40.71 -24.60
CA ARG A 112 -26.90 41.19 -25.97
C ARG A 112 -28.21 41.30 -26.76
N MET A 113 -29.06 40.27 -26.69
CA MET A 113 -30.38 40.30 -27.36
C MET A 113 -31.29 41.43 -26.85
N LEU A 114 -31.18 41.78 -25.57
CA LEU A 114 -31.97 42.84 -24.94
C LEU A 114 -31.30 44.22 -24.99
N ASN A 115 -30.19 44.39 -25.72
CA ASN A 115 -29.36 45.60 -25.72
C ASN A 115 -29.00 46.10 -24.30
N LYS A 116 -28.83 45.17 -23.36
CA LYS A 116 -28.29 45.46 -22.03
C LYS A 116 -26.76 45.36 -22.12
N GLY A 117 -26.05 46.19 -21.35
CA GLY A 117 -24.59 46.12 -21.28
C GLY A 117 -24.10 44.72 -20.87
N GLU A 118 -22.80 44.45 -20.91
CA GLU A 118 -22.26 43.21 -20.34
C GLU A 118 -22.21 43.29 -18.80
N ARG A 119 -22.27 42.13 -18.14
CA ARG A 119 -22.10 42.02 -16.70
C ARG A 119 -20.72 41.43 -16.45
N ASP A 120 -20.05 41.94 -15.44
CA ASP A 120 -18.78 41.37 -15.00
C ASP A 120 -19.03 40.08 -14.19
N TYR A 121 -18.30 39.03 -14.56
CA TYR A 121 -18.34 37.72 -13.92
C TYR A 121 -16.94 37.27 -13.47
N SER A 122 -15.94 38.15 -13.49
CA SER A 122 -14.53 37.80 -13.32
C SER A 122 -14.26 36.97 -12.06
N ASP A 123 -14.84 37.36 -10.92
CA ASP A 123 -14.70 36.65 -9.64
C ASP A 123 -15.24 35.22 -9.70
N ILE A 124 -16.40 35.04 -10.35
CA ILE A 124 -17.05 33.73 -10.49
C ILE A 124 -16.28 32.89 -11.51
N GLU A 125 -15.82 33.49 -12.60
CA GLU A 125 -15.02 32.81 -13.62
C GLU A 125 -13.67 32.33 -13.06
N GLU A 126 -13.09 33.04 -12.09
CA GLU A 126 -11.89 32.58 -11.37
C GLU A 126 -12.17 31.32 -10.55
N LEU A 127 -13.25 31.31 -9.76
CA LEU A 127 -13.66 30.13 -8.99
C LEU A 127 -14.00 28.95 -9.89
N ILE A 128 -14.70 29.18 -11.00
CA ILE A 128 -14.98 28.15 -12.01
C ILE A 128 -13.68 27.56 -12.53
N ARG A 129 -12.70 28.39 -12.93
CA ARG A 129 -11.40 27.91 -13.42
C ARG A 129 -10.66 27.07 -12.39
N TYR A 130 -10.74 27.44 -11.10
CA TYR A 130 -10.14 26.67 -10.02
C TYR A 130 -10.74 25.25 -9.96
N TYR A 131 -12.06 25.13 -9.89
CA TYR A 131 -12.73 23.82 -9.77
C TYR A 131 -12.72 22.99 -11.06
N MET A 132 -12.51 23.61 -12.21
CA MET A 132 -12.35 22.89 -13.49
C MET A 132 -10.96 22.29 -13.70
N ARG A 133 -9.95 22.72 -12.92
CA ARG A 133 -8.56 22.20 -12.98
C ARG A 133 -8.29 21.07 -11.98
N MET A 134 -9.26 20.80 -11.11
CA MET A 134 -9.24 19.74 -10.10
C MET A 134 -9.69 18.41 -10.71
#